data_AF-A0A536SZE2-F1
#
_entry.id   AF-A0A536SZE2-F1
#
_cell.length_a   1.000
_cell.length_b   1.000
_cell.length_c   1.000
_cell.angle_alpha   90.00
_cell.angle_beta   90.00
_cell.angle_gamma   90.00
#
_symmetry.space_group_name_H-M   'P 1'
#
loop_
_entity.id
_entity.type
_entity.pdbx_description
1 polymer ?
#
loop_
_entity_poly.entity_id
_entity_poly.type
_entity_poly.pdbx_seq_one_letter_code
_entity_poly.pdbx_strand_id
1 'polypeptide(L)'
;MTEFELINRFFARSTPRARLGVGDDCALVRPDAGLELALTTDMLVEGRHFAAGAAPRALGHKSLAVNLSDLAAMGAAPRWALLALGLPTVEEAWLEQFAAGFFALAERHGVEL
;
A
#
# COMPACT_ATOMS: atom_id res chain seq x y z
N MET A 1 -3.49 -20.17 -8.09
CA MET A 1 -3.94 -18.79 -8.25
C MET A 1 -2.86 -18.04 -9.02
N THR A 2 -3.21 -17.32 -10.07
CA THR A 2 -2.28 -16.46 -10.83
C THR A 2 -2.02 -15.16 -10.06
N GLU A 3 -1.01 -14.40 -10.46
CA GLU A 3 -0.73 -13.07 -9.90
C GLU A 3 -1.94 -12.14 -9.97
N PHE A 4 -2.60 -12.07 -11.13
CA PHE A 4 -3.80 -11.24 -11.32
C PHE A 4 -4.96 -11.64 -10.40
N GLU A 5 -5.15 -12.93 -10.16
CA GLU A 5 -6.18 -13.40 -9.22
C GLU A 5 -5.88 -12.99 -7.78
N LEU A 6 -4.60 -13.00 -7.36
CA LEU A 6 -4.18 -12.54 -6.04
C LEU A 6 -4.38 -11.03 -5.88
N ILE A 7 -3.99 -10.24 -6.89
CA ILE A 7 -4.19 -8.79 -6.90
C ILE A 7 -5.69 -8.48 -6.79
N ASN A 8 -6.51 -9.09 -7.65
CA ASN A 8 -7.95 -8.86 -7.65
C ASN A 8 -8.63 -9.26 -6.34
N ARG A 9 -8.17 -10.35 -5.70
CA ARG A 9 -8.76 -10.83 -4.45
C ARG A 9 -8.34 -9.99 -3.24
N PHE A 10 -7.07 -9.65 -3.13
CA PHE A 10 -6.51 -9.09 -1.89
C PHE A 10 -6.27 -7.59 -1.95
N PHE A 11 -6.01 -7.01 -3.13
CA PHE A 11 -5.52 -5.64 -3.27
C PHE A 11 -6.39 -4.73 -4.16
N ALA A 12 -7.26 -5.28 -5.01
CA ALA A 12 -8.16 -4.47 -5.82
C ALA A 12 -9.31 -3.89 -4.97
N ARG A 13 -9.25 -2.57 -4.71
CA ARG A 13 -10.30 -1.79 -4.04
C ARG A 13 -10.71 -0.62 -4.93
N SER A 14 -11.86 -0.01 -4.63
CA SER A 14 -12.32 1.19 -5.32
C SER A 14 -11.40 2.37 -5.00
N THR A 15 -10.97 3.08 -6.04
CA THR A 15 -10.07 4.24 -5.95
C THR A 15 -10.69 5.47 -6.62
N PRO A 16 -11.77 6.04 -6.05
CA PRO A 16 -12.56 7.09 -6.71
C PRO A 16 -11.79 8.41 -6.91
N ARG A 17 -10.66 8.63 -6.22
CA ARG A 17 -9.83 9.83 -6.40
C ARG A 17 -8.68 9.61 -7.38
N ALA A 18 -8.36 8.36 -7.74
CA ALA A 18 -7.50 8.06 -8.87
C ALA A 18 -8.30 8.19 -10.19
N ARG A 19 -7.65 8.66 -11.26
CA ARG A 19 -8.25 8.65 -12.61
C ARG A 19 -8.22 7.24 -13.20
N LEU A 20 -7.20 6.46 -12.86
CA LEU A 20 -7.05 5.05 -13.18
C LEU A 20 -6.34 4.38 -12.00
N GLY A 21 -6.97 3.37 -11.41
CA GLY A 21 -6.44 2.58 -10.28
C GLY A 21 -5.97 1.19 -10.70
N VAL A 22 -6.03 0.24 -9.77
CA VAL A 22 -5.66 -1.17 -10.01
C VAL A 22 -6.45 -1.78 -11.18
N GLY A 23 -5.74 -2.48 -12.08
CA GLY A 23 -6.33 -3.22 -13.21
C GLY A 23 -5.73 -2.92 -14.58
N ASP A 24 -4.76 -2.01 -14.67
CA ASP A 24 -4.05 -1.62 -15.89
C ASP A 24 -2.53 -1.55 -15.61
N ASP A 25 -1.72 -1.25 -16.62
CA ASP A 25 -0.26 -1.23 -16.53
C ASP A 25 0.29 -0.08 -15.66
N CYS A 26 -0.52 0.95 -15.41
CA CYS A 26 -0.14 2.06 -14.54
C CYS A 26 -1.35 2.75 -13.89
N ALA A 27 -1.11 3.40 -12.74
CA ALA A 27 -2.08 4.30 -12.14
C ALA A 27 -1.98 5.69 -12.81
N LEU A 28 -3.13 6.35 -13.00
CA LEU A 28 -3.20 7.74 -13.42
C LEU A 28 -3.78 8.56 -12.26
N VAL A 29 -3.01 9.52 -11.76
CA VAL A 29 -3.42 10.44 -10.70
C VAL A 29 -3.25 11.89 -11.17
N ARG A 30 -4.00 12.79 -10.55
CA ARG A 30 -3.91 14.22 -10.82
C ARG A 30 -3.95 14.99 -9.51
N PRO A 31 -2.94 15.84 -9.21
CA PRO A 31 -3.01 16.73 -8.06
C PRO A 31 -4.12 17.76 -8.26
N ASP A 32 -4.64 18.29 -7.15
CA ASP A 32 -5.58 19.41 -7.22
C ASP A 32 -4.86 20.65 -7.76
N ALA A 33 -5.62 21.56 -8.37
CA ALA A 33 -5.04 22.75 -9.00
C ALA A 33 -4.27 23.60 -7.98
N GLY A 34 -3.03 23.97 -8.33
CA GLY A 34 -2.16 24.77 -7.47
C GLY A 34 -1.43 23.99 -6.38
N LEU A 35 -1.56 22.66 -6.33
CA LEU A 35 -0.80 21.79 -5.43
C LEU A 35 0.30 21.03 -6.18
N GLU A 36 1.32 20.62 -5.44
CA GLU A 36 2.37 19.71 -5.88
C GLU A 36 2.12 18.29 -5.35
N LEU A 37 2.70 17.29 -6.01
CA LEU A 37 2.74 15.92 -5.48
C LEU A 37 3.99 15.75 -4.61
N ALA A 38 3.79 15.44 -3.33
CA ALA A 38 4.83 14.88 -2.47
C ALA A 38 4.86 13.36 -2.65
N LEU A 39 6.03 12.82 -2.99
CA LEU A 39 6.22 11.40 -3.24
C LEU A 39 7.30 10.88 -2.29
N THR A 40 7.02 9.75 -1.62
CA THR A 40 7.97 8.98 -0.82
C THR A 40 7.84 7.50 -1.19
N THR A 41 8.88 6.73 -0.93
CA THR A 41 8.87 5.28 -1.07
C THR A 41 9.85 4.67 -0.10
N ASP A 42 9.45 3.57 0.53
CA ASP A 42 10.22 2.88 1.55
C ASP A 42 10.16 1.37 1.34
N MET A 43 11.32 0.72 1.44
CA MET A 43 11.44 -0.73 1.27
C MET A 43 11.68 -1.42 2.62
N LEU A 44 10.75 -2.30 3.03
CA LEU A 44 10.90 -3.13 4.21
C LEU A 44 11.40 -4.54 3.81
N VAL A 45 12.44 -5.02 4.50
CA VAL A 45 13.15 -6.26 4.17
C VAL A 45 13.21 -7.13 5.43
N GLU A 46 12.84 -8.40 5.31
CA GLU A 46 12.89 -9.36 6.41
C GLU A 46 14.32 -9.51 6.95
N GLY A 47 14.45 -9.65 8.27
CA GLY A 47 15.73 -9.72 8.97
C GLY A 47 16.46 -8.39 9.12
N ARG A 48 16.01 -7.32 8.43
CA ARG A 48 16.57 -5.96 8.57
C ARG A 48 15.58 -4.96 9.14
N HIS A 49 14.41 -4.84 8.51
CA HIS A 49 13.37 -3.88 8.91
C HIS A 49 12.26 -4.51 9.76
N PHE A 50 12.12 -5.83 9.71
CA PHE A 50 11.22 -6.61 10.56
C PHE A 50 11.79 -8.01 10.79
N ALA A 51 11.41 -8.65 11.90
CA ALA A 51 11.87 -10.00 12.23
C ALA A 51 11.18 -11.05 11.35
N ALA A 52 11.88 -12.16 11.09
CA ALA A 52 11.26 -13.33 10.47
C ALA A 52 10.06 -13.80 11.30
N GLY A 53 8.96 -14.14 10.63
CA GLY A 53 7.71 -14.52 11.29
C GLY A 53 6.93 -13.34 11.92
N ALA A 54 7.25 -12.09 11.57
CA ALA A 54 6.43 -10.95 11.95
C ALA A 54 4.96 -11.17 11.55
N ALA A 55 4.04 -10.79 12.44
CA ALA A 55 2.61 -10.94 12.19
C ALA A 55 2.20 -10.20 10.90
N PRO A 56 1.60 -10.87 9.89
CA PRO A 56 1.40 -10.27 8.57
C PRO A 56 0.54 -9.00 8.62
N ARG A 57 -0.48 -8.99 9.49
CA ARG A 57 -1.31 -7.81 9.73
C ARG A 57 -0.54 -6.62 10.28
N ALA A 58 0.38 -6.85 11.21
CA ALA A 58 1.24 -5.79 11.73
C ALA A 58 2.24 -5.32 10.65
N LEU A 59 2.72 -6.24 9.81
CA LEU A 59 3.61 -5.89 8.70
C LEU A 59 2.89 -5.03 7.65
N GLY A 60 1.67 -5.40 7.22
CA GLY A 60 0.88 -4.61 6.28
C GLY A 60 0.59 -3.20 6.79
N HIS A 61 0.27 -3.06 8.08
CA HIS A 61 0.16 -1.76 8.73
C HIS A 61 1.48 -0.98 8.67
N LYS A 62 2.59 -1.61 9.06
CA LYS A 62 3.91 -0.97 9.11
C LYS A 62 4.36 -0.50 7.72
N SER A 63 4.13 -1.30 6.67
CA SER A 63 4.50 -0.97 5.29
C SER A 63 3.90 0.35 4.81
N LEU A 64 2.66 0.65 5.18
CA LEU A 64 2.05 1.95 4.87
C LEU A 64 2.46 3.02 5.90
N ALA A 65 2.51 2.68 7.19
CA ALA A 65 2.75 3.64 8.27
C ALA A 65 4.07 4.42 8.13
N VAL A 66 5.15 3.75 7.70
CA VAL A 66 6.46 4.41 7.51
C VAL A 66 6.39 5.51 6.44
N ASN A 67 5.76 5.23 5.30
CA ASN A 67 5.55 6.20 4.22
C ASN A 67 4.61 7.35 4.65
N LEU A 68 3.55 7.05 5.41
CA LEU A 68 2.66 8.09 5.95
C LEU A 68 3.39 9.01 6.95
N SER A 69 4.36 8.47 7.69
CA SER A 69 5.19 9.26 8.60
C SER A 69 6.03 10.29 7.85
N ASP A 70 6.64 9.93 6.72
CA ASP A 70 7.42 10.86 5.90
C ASP A 70 6.55 11.98 5.33
N LEU A 71 5.37 11.64 4.80
CA LEU A 71 4.41 12.63 4.31
C LEU A 71 3.97 13.59 5.41
N ALA A 72 3.70 13.06 6.62
CA ALA A 72 3.36 13.88 7.77
C ALA A 72 4.49 14.84 8.17
N ALA A 73 5.75 14.38 8.12
CA ALA A 73 6.92 15.22 8.41
C ALA A 73 7.08 16.39 7.42
N MET A 74 6.61 16.22 6.18
CA MET A 74 6.59 17.25 5.15
C MET A 74 5.30 18.11 5.16
N GLY A 75 4.36 17.85 6.07
CA GLY A 75 3.06 18.52 6.10
C GLY A 75 2.15 18.17 4.90
N ALA A 76 2.44 17.07 4.19
CA ALA A 76 1.67 16.62 3.04
C ALA A 76 0.44 15.81 3.45
N ALA A 77 -0.67 16.00 2.74
CA ALA A 77 -1.87 15.18 2.90
C ALA A 77 -1.77 13.90 2.04
N PRO A 78 -1.82 12.70 2.64
CA PRO A 78 -1.72 11.46 1.88
C PRO A 78 -3.01 11.21 1.07
N ARG A 79 -2.87 10.65 -0.14
CA ARG A 79 -4.01 10.39 -1.04
C ARG A 79 -3.96 9.03 -1.71
N TRP A 80 -2.80 8.66 -2.24
CA TRP A 80 -2.59 7.41 -2.97
C TRP A 80 -1.33 6.70 -2.48
N ALA A 81 -1.30 5.38 -2.63
CA ALA A 81 -0.14 4.55 -2.39
C ALA A 81 0.08 3.60 -3.56
N LEU A 82 1.32 3.15 -3.75
CA LEU A 82 1.63 1.99 -4.57
C LEU A 82 2.22 0.91 -3.66
N LEU A 83 2.01 -0.36 -3.98
CA LEU A 83 2.56 -1.49 -3.23
C LEU A 83 3.36 -2.38 -4.17
N ALA A 84 4.66 -2.50 -3.90
CA ALA A 84 5.52 -3.54 -4.46
C ALA A 84 5.80 -4.58 -3.37
N LEU A 85 5.37 -5.82 -3.58
CA LEU A 85 5.47 -6.90 -2.60
C LEU A 85 6.17 -8.11 -3.21
N GLY A 86 7.38 -8.42 -2.71
CA GLY A 86 8.09 -9.65 -3.03
C GLY A 86 7.89 -10.68 -1.94
N LEU A 87 7.46 -11.89 -2.31
CA LEU A 87 7.28 -13.03 -1.39
C LEU A 87 8.01 -14.25 -1.93
N PRO A 88 8.72 -15.02 -1.09
CA PRO A 88 9.36 -16.28 -1.52
C PRO A 88 8.33 -17.37 -1.84
N THR A 89 7.18 -17.33 -1.15
CA THR A 89 6.05 -18.24 -1.31
C THR A 89 4.74 -17.47 -1.21
N VAL A 90 3.74 -17.88 -1.98
CA VAL A 90 2.39 -17.30 -1.91
C VAL A 90 1.57 -18.09 -0.91
N GLU A 91 1.17 -17.44 0.18
CA GLU A 91 0.27 -18.00 1.19
C GLU A 91 -0.96 -17.09 1.37
N GLU A 92 -2.14 -17.58 0.99
CA GLU A 92 -3.37 -16.78 0.96
C GLU A 92 -3.75 -16.22 2.34
N ALA A 93 -3.62 -17.01 3.40
CA ALA A 93 -3.90 -16.57 4.77
C ALA A 93 -2.95 -15.45 5.21
N TRP A 94 -1.69 -15.49 4.74
CA TRP A 94 -0.72 -14.43 5.00
C TRP A 94 -1.12 -13.15 4.26
N LEU A 95 -1.46 -13.26 2.97
CA LEU A 95 -1.88 -12.13 2.13
C LEU A 95 -3.16 -11.48 2.66
N GLU A 96 -4.12 -12.27 3.12
CA GLU A 96 -5.36 -11.79 3.73
C GLU A 96 -5.07 -10.92 4.97
N GLN A 97 -4.21 -11.42 5.86
CA GLN A 97 -3.84 -10.69 7.07
C GLN A 97 -3.01 -9.44 6.74
N PHE A 98 -2.06 -9.54 5.83
CA PHE A 98 -1.26 -8.39 5.36
C PHE A 98 -2.15 -7.30 4.76
N ALA A 99 -3.00 -7.66 3.79
CA ALA A 99 -3.93 -6.73 3.16
C ALA A 99 -4.87 -6.10 4.18
N ALA A 100 -5.41 -6.88 5.13
CA ALA A 100 -6.26 -6.35 6.20
C ALA A 100 -5.53 -5.32 7.07
N GLY A 101 -4.24 -5.52 7.36
CA GLY A 101 -3.42 -4.55 8.09
C GLY A 101 -3.17 -3.26 7.30
N PHE A 102 -2.84 -3.40 6.02
CA PHE A 102 -2.58 -2.30 5.11
C PHE A 102 -3.84 -1.45 4.89
N PHE A 103 -4.95 -2.07 4.49
CA PHE A 103 -6.19 -1.36 4.20
C PHE A 103 -6.84 -0.74 5.43
N ALA A 104 -6.75 -1.38 6.61
CA ALA A 104 -7.26 -0.75 7.83
C ALA A 104 -6.58 0.59 8.13
N LEU A 105 -5.28 0.71 7.84
CA LEU A 105 -4.58 1.99 7.99
C LEU A 105 -4.87 2.94 6.82
N ALA A 106 -4.95 2.42 5.59
CA ALA A 106 -5.29 3.21 4.41
C ALA A 106 -6.66 3.88 4.55
N GLU A 107 -7.68 3.13 4.97
CA GLU A 107 -9.03 3.64 5.24
C GLU A 107 -9.03 4.72 6.32
N ARG A 108 -8.29 4.51 7.42
CA ARG A 108 -8.18 5.48 8.52
C ARG A 108 -7.62 6.83 8.05
N HIS A 109 -6.69 6.82 7.10
CA HIS A 109 -6.05 8.03 6.59
C HIS A 109 -6.62 8.49 5.23
N GLY A 110 -7.66 7.83 4.72
CA GLY A 110 -8.22 8.13 3.41
C GLY A 110 -7.18 8.00 2.29
N VAL A 111 -6.45 6.88 2.24
CA VAL A 111 -5.46 6.56 1.22
C VAL A 111 -6.00 5.45 0.31
N GLU A 112 -5.86 5.64 -1.00
CA GLU A 112 -6.21 4.68 -2.04
C GLU A 112 -4.98 3.91 -2.50
N LEU A 113 -5.04 2.58 -2.52
CA LEU A 113 -4.01 1.73 -3.14
C LEU A 113 -4.29 1.54 -4.63
#